data_AF-A0A958C9I7-F1
#
_entry.id   AF-A0A958C9I7-F1
#
_cell.length_a   1.000
_cell.length_b   1.000
_cell.length_c   1.000
_cell.angle_alpha   90.00
_cell.angle_beta   90.00
_cell.angle_gamma   90.00
#
_symmetry.space_group_name_H-M   'P 1'
#
loop_
_entity.id
_entity.type
_entity.pdbx_description
1 polymer ?
#
loop_
_entity_poly.entity_id
_entity_poly.type
_entity_poly.pdbx_seq_one_letter_code
_entity_poly.pdbx_strand_id
1 'polypeptide(L)'
;LLAPFFGIHGGPGFANTLLANAFSRLPNIVLDNPLEPQRGWVYRGESTRGVAAFLELGHSVSRGARNGAAPAGQVIVLTTAKDDTANNASTAGLVDQWHKLGADVVTYEFGPELDIPHNSVDPAADPAKKQLVYDRMLELLGE
;
A
#
# COMPACT_ATOMS: atom_id res chain seq x y z
N LEU A 1 -0.04 2.25 9.11
CA LEU A 1 0.06 2.03 7.66
C LEU A 1 -1.19 1.29 7.21
N LEU A 2 -1.96 1.85 6.29
CA LEU A 2 -3.17 1.22 5.74
C LEU A 2 -2.94 0.97 4.25
N ALA A 3 -3.16 -0.27 3.80
CA ALA A 3 -2.94 -0.71 2.42
C ALA A 3 -1.63 -0.16 1.80
N PRO A 4 -0.47 -0.33 2.46
CA PRO A 4 0.75 0.35 2.05
C PRO A 4 1.27 -0.16 0.70
N PHE A 5 1.66 0.77 -0.16
CA PHE A 5 2.19 0.47 -1.50
C PHE A 5 3.69 0.17 -1.47
N PHE A 6 4.06 -1.10 -1.21
CA PHE A 6 5.44 -1.60 -1.31
C PHE A 6 5.70 -2.42 -2.59
N GLY A 7 4.73 -2.44 -3.50
CA GLY A 7 4.85 -3.09 -4.81
C GLY A 7 3.51 -3.18 -5.50
N ILE A 8 3.54 -3.48 -6.80
CA ILE A 8 2.34 -3.64 -7.61
C ILE A 8 1.75 -5.04 -7.42
N HIS A 9 0.44 -5.11 -7.20
CA HIS A 9 -0.31 -6.35 -7.08
C HIS A 9 0.00 -7.33 -8.24
N GLY A 10 0.07 -8.62 -7.94
CA GLY A 10 0.27 -9.69 -8.94
C GLY A 10 1.66 -9.76 -9.60
N GLY A 11 2.54 -8.78 -9.37
CA GLY A 11 3.88 -8.72 -9.97
C GLY A 11 5.00 -9.27 -9.07
N PRO A 12 6.06 -9.87 -9.64
CA PRO A 12 7.26 -10.22 -8.88
C PRO A 12 8.05 -8.96 -8.48
N GLY A 13 8.74 -8.99 -7.34
CA GLY A 13 9.41 -7.80 -6.79
C GLY A 13 10.45 -7.13 -7.72
N PHE A 14 11.06 -7.86 -8.65
CA PHE A 14 11.98 -7.26 -9.63
C PHE A 14 11.24 -6.37 -10.66
N ALA A 15 9.96 -6.66 -10.95
CA ALA A 15 9.15 -5.88 -11.87
C ALA A 15 8.94 -4.46 -11.35
N ASN A 16 8.81 -4.28 -10.03
CA ASN A 16 8.75 -2.97 -9.39
C ASN A 16 9.96 -2.10 -9.75
N THR A 17 11.16 -2.69 -9.78
CA THR A 17 12.39 -1.95 -10.11
C THR A 17 12.45 -1.59 -11.59
N LEU A 18 12.01 -2.49 -12.47
CA LEU A 18 11.95 -2.20 -13.90
C LEU A 18 10.94 -1.08 -14.20
N LEU A 19 9.74 -1.17 -13.61
CA LEU A 19 8.69 -0.17 -13.78
C LEU A 19 9.08 1.19 -13.20
N ALA A 20 9.64 1.23 -12.00
CA ALA A 20 10.17 2.46 -11.41
C ALA A 20 11.17 3.15 -12.35
N ASN A 21 12.13 2.38 -12.88
CA ASN A 21 13.14 2.90 -13.79
C ASN A 21 12.58 3.37 -15.14
N ALA A 22 11.63 2.63 -15.71
CA ALA A 22 11.01 3.01 -16.97
C ALA A 22 10.15 4.27 -16.80
N PHE A 23 9.27 4.27 -15.81
CA PHE A 23 8.33 5.36 -15.58
C PHE A 23 9.00 6.65 -15.06
N SER A 24 10.18 6.54 -14.41
CA SER A 24 11.00 7.70 -14.03
C SER A 24 11.82 8.31 -15.19
N ARG A 25 11.82 7.70 -16.38
CA ARG A 25 12.61 8.19 -17.53
C ARG A 25 11.78 8.47 -18.77
N LEU A 26 10.75 7.67 -19.00
CA LEU A 26 9.84 7.85 -20.12
C LEU A 26 8.92 9.07 -19.93
N PRO A 27 8.26 9.55 -20.99
CA PRO A 27 7.25 10.59 -20.88
C PRO A 27 6.22 10.28 -19.80
N ASN A 28 5.81 11.31 -19.05
CA ASN A 28 4.77 11.17 -18.06
C ASN A 28 3.43 10.97 -18.76
N ILE A 29 2.78 9.84 -18.49
CA ILE A 29 1.46 9.50 -19.02
C ILE A 29 0.55 9.32 -17.82
N VAL A 30 -0.69 9.77 -17.95
CA VAL A 30 -1.71 9.52 -16.93
C VAL A 30 -2.52 8.31 -17.36
N LEU A 31 -2.45 7.26 -16.54
CA LEU A 31 -3.20 6.03 -16.70
C LEU A 31 -4.58 6.25 -16.07
N ASP A 32 -5.57 6.57 -16.89
CA ASP A 32 -6.94 6.72 -16.44
C ASP A 32 -7.66 5.37 -16.54
N ASN A 33 -8.42 5.01 -15.49
CA ASN A 33 -9.30 3.86 -15.54
C ASN A 33 -10.69 4.36 -15.91
N PRO A 34 -11.23 4.03 -17.10
CA PRO A 34 -12.54 4.53 -17.51
C PRO A 34 -13.69 4.04 -16.62
N LEU A 35 -13.45 3.02 -15.77
CA LEU A 35 -14.42 2.51 -14.80
C LEU A 35 -14.34 3.24 -13.45
N GLU A 36 -13.28 4.01 -13.19
CA GLU A 36 -13.19 4.87 -12.00
C GLU A 36 -14.19 6.02 -12.15
N PRO A 37 -15.11 6.23 -11.19
CA PRO A 37 -16.03 7.34 -11.24
C PRO A 37 -15.27 8.67 -11.22
N GLN A 38 -15.48 9.51 -12.23
CA GLN A 38 -14.90 10.86 -12.27
C GLN A 38 -15.56 11.71 -11.17
N ARG A 39 -14.79 12.05 -10.13
CA ARG A 39 -15.25 12.89 -9.01
C ARG A 39 -14.48 14.21 -9.02
N GLY A 40 -15.09 15.29 -8.54
CA GLY A 40 -14.48 16.62 -8.54
C GLY A 40 -13.21 16.76 -7.68
N TRP A 41 -12.91 15.76 -6.86
CA TRP A 41 -11.78 15.70 -5.93
C TRP A 41 -10.83 14.51 -6.15
N VAL A 42 -11.14 13.62 -7.09
CA VAL A 42 -10.29 12.44 -7.36
C VAL A 42 -9.26 12.78 -8.45
N TYR A 43 -8.09 12.17 -8.36
CA TYR A 43 -7.04 12.26 -9.37
C TYR A 43 -7.59 11.83 -10.73
N ARG A 44 -7.14 12.46 -11.83
CA ARG A 44 -7.52 12.07 -13.20
C ARG A 44 -6.80 10.78 -13.64
N GLY A 45 -6.77 9.75 -12.80
CA GLY A 45 -5.94 8.56 -12.95
C GLY A 45 -4.56 8.67 -12.29
N GLU A 46 -3.73 7.68 -12.57
CA GLU A 46 -2.40 7.53 -11.98
C GLU A 46 -1.32 7.98 -12.96
N SER A 47 -0.52 8.98 -12.59
CA SER A 47 0.62 9.38 -13.43
C SER A 47 1.75 8.36 -13.33
N THR A 48 2.38 7.99 -14.45
CA THR A 48 3.54 7.08 -14.46
C THR A 48 4.65 7.61 -13.56
N ARG A 49 4.87 8.93 -13.53
CA ARG A 49 5.83 9.57 -12.62
C ARG A 49 5.46 9.40 -11.14
N GLY A 50 4.18 9.48 -10.81
CA GLY A 50 3.67 9.23 -9.46
C GLY A 50 3.91 7.77 -9.05
N VAL A 51 3.53 6.82 -9.91
CA VAL A 51 3.78 5.39 -9.68
C VAL A 51 5.27 5.12 -9.47
N ALA A 52 6.15 5.70 -10.31
CA ALA A 52 7.59 5.57 -10.15
C ALA A 52 8.07 6.08 -8.77
N ALA A 53 7.61 7.24 -8.34
CA ALA A 53 7.99 7.82 -7.05
C ALA A 53 7.58 6.95 -5.86
N PHE A 54 6.38 6.35 -5.90
CA PHE A 54 5.94 5.41 -4.86
C PHE A 54 6.75 4.11 -4.86
N LEU A 55 7.07 3.56 -6.03
CA LEU A 55 7.94 2.37 -6.14
C LEU A 55 9.36 2.67 -5.61
N GLU A 56 9.92 3.84 -5.93
CA GLU A 56 11.22 4.28 -5.43
C GLU A 56 11.21 4.45 -3.91
N LEU A 57 10.15 5.04 -3.35
CA LEU A 57 9.95 5.15 -1.90
C LEU A 57 9.91 3.78 -1.24
N GLY A 58 9.06 2.86 -1.74
CA GLY A 58 8.94 1.51 -1.21
C GLY A 58 10.25 0.72 -1.28
N HIS A 59 11.01 0.89 -2.37
CA HIS A 59 12.34 0.31 -2.51
C HIS A 59 13.34 0.90 -1.51
N SER A 60 13.29 2.22 -1.27
CA SER A 60 14.15 2.90 -0.29
C SER A 60 13.90 2.37 1.12
N VAL A 61 12.65 2.25 1.54
CA VAL A 61 12.27 1.69 2.84
C VAL A 61 12.74 0.23 2.97
N SER A 62 12.48 -0.58 1.95
CA SER A 62 12.92 -1.99 1.92
C SER A 62 14.43 -2.16 1.94
N ARG A 63 15.17 -1.25 1.28
CA ARG A 63 16.64 -1.24 1.34
C ARG A 63 17.12 -0.81 2.72
N GLY A 64 16.47 0.18 3.34
CA GLY A 64 16.74 0.57 4.72
C GLY A 64 16.63 -0.61 5.68
N ALA A 65 15.52 -1.36 5.61
CA ALA A 65 15.31 -2.55 6.44
C ALA A 65 16.40 -3.62 6.22
N ARG A 66 16.76 -3.92 4.97
CA ARG A 66 17.87 -4.85 4.66
C ARG A 66 19.22 -4.39 5.21
N ASN A 67 19.41 -3.08 5.37
CA ASN A 67 20.62 -2.48 5.92
C ASN A 67 20.53 -2.23 7.44
N GLY A 68 19.53 -2.80 8.11
CA GLY A 68 19.39 -2.74 9.57
C GLY A 68 18.56 -1.57 10.10
N ALA A 69 17.89 -0.79 9.24
CA ALA A 69 16.99 0.26 9.69
C ALA A 69 15.63 -0.30 10.11
N ALA A 70 15.23 -0.04 11.35
CA ALA A 70 13.91 -0.34 11.89
C ALA A 70 13.14 0.97 12.17
N PRO A 71 11.79 0.95 12.12
CA PRO A 71 11.00 2.09 12.56
C PRO A 71 11.20 2.36 14.06
N ALA A 72 11.08 3.62 14.45
CA ALA A 72 11.03 4.02 15.85
C ALA A 72 9.58 4.00 16.35
N GLY A 73 9.34 3.38 17.51
CA GLY A 73 8.00 3.21 18.07
C GLY A 73 7.20 2.10 17.39
N GLN A 74 5.93 2.00 17.75
CA GLN A 74 5.02 0.98 17.21
C GLN A 74 4.55 1.35 15.80
N VAL A 75 4.56 0.37 14.90
CA VAL A 75 3.94 0.49 13.57
C VAL A 75 2.78 -0.50 13.46
N ILE A 76 1.59 0.02 13.20
CA ILE A 76 0.43 -0.83 12.89
C ILE A 76 0.29 -0.91 11.37
N VAL A 77 0.18 -2.11 10.82
CA VAL A 77 0.00 -2.36 9.38
C VAL A 77 -1.33 -3.07 9.17
N LEU A 78 -2.24 -2.41 8.45
CA LEU A 78 -3.53 -2.96 8.06
C LEU A 78 -3.53 -3.23 6.55
N THR A 79 -3.85 -4.45 6.15
CA THR A 79 -4.02 -4.87 4.75
C THR A 79 -5.40 -5.51 4.55
N THR A 80 -5.79 -5.70 3.29
CA THR A 80 -6.97 -6.48 2.92
C THR A 80 -6.54 -7.57 1.95
N ALA A 81 -7.04 -8.79 2.13
CA ALA A 81 -6.77 -9.89 1.21
C ALA A 81 -7.35 -9.65 -0.21
N LYS A 82 -8.19 -8.62 -0.35
CA LYS A 82 -8.82 -8.17 -1.61
C LYS A 82 -8.15 -6.93 -2.21
N ASP A 83 -6.93 -6.62 -1.77
CA ASP A 83 -6.12 -5.56 -2.37
C ASP A 83 -5.65 -5.99 -3.76
N ASP A 84 -6.19 -5.32 -4.79
CA ASP A 84 -5.88 -5.53 -6.20
C ASP A 84 -4.88 -4.51 -6.76
N THR A 85 -4.38 -3.61 -5.90
CA THR A 85 -3.53 -2.49 -6.28
C THR A 85 -2.13 -2.66 -5.68
N ALA A 86 -2.05 -2.82 -4.35
CA ALA A 86 -0.81 -3.05 -3.63
C ALA A 86 -0.50 -4.55 -3.47
N ASN A 87 0.79 -4.86 -3.43
CA ASN A 87 1.28 -6.22 -3.21
C ASN A 87 1.46 -6.51 -1.72
N ASN A 88 0.50 -7.19 -1.10
CA ASN A 88 0.57 -7.57 0.32
C ASN A 88 1.80 -8.43 0.65
N ALA A 89 2.28 -9.27 -0.27
CA ALA A 89 3.47 -10.09 -0.03
C ALA A 89 4.76 -9.24 0.09
N SER A 90 4.86 -8.14 -0.68
CA SER A 90 5.94 -7.17 -0.52
C SER A 90 5.90 -6.49 0.84
N THR A 91 4.71 -6.11 1.31
CA THR A 91 4.50 -5.55 2.65
C THR A 91 4.86 -6.54 3.74
N ALA A 92 4.40 -7.79 3.64
CA ALA A 92 4.72 -8.85 4.58
C ALA A 92 6.24 -9.09 4.67
N GLY A 93 6.94 -9.15 3.53
CA GLY A 93 8.40 -9.30 3.50
C GLY A 93 9.17 -8.14 4.13
N LEU A 94 8.62 -6.92 4.12
CA LEU A 94 9.19 -5.78 4.85
C LEU A 94 8.94 -5.89 6.35
N VAL A 95 7.71 -6.24 6.75
CA VAL A 95 7.35 -6.47 8.16
C VAL A 95 8.23 -7.56 8.77
N ASP A 96 8.42 -8.69 8.08
CA ASP A 96 9.28 -9.79 8.53
C ASP A 96 10.72 -9.31 8.80
N GLN A 97 11.22 -8.38 7.98
CA GLN A 97 12.55 -7.80 8.20
C GLN A 97 12.58 -6.90 9.41
N TRP A 98 11.55 -6.07 9.61
CA TRP A 98 11.44 -5.24 10.80
C TRP A 98 11.31 -6.05 12.09
N HIS A 99 10.52 -7.13 12.09
CA HIS A 99 10.45 -8.05 13.22
C HIS A 99 11.80 -8.69 13.54
N LYS A 100 12.58 -9.10 12.53
CA LYS A 100 13.95 -9.62 12.72
C LYS A 100 14.91 -8.59 13.33
N LEU A 101 14.64 -7.30 13.15
CA LEU A 101 15.40 -6.20 13.76
C LEU A 101 14.88 -5.79 15.14
N GLY A 102 13.85 -6.47 15.66
CA GLY A 102 13.27 -6.17 16.97
C GLY A 102 12.32 -4.97 16.97
N ALA A 103 11.79 -4.57 15.82
CA ALA A 103 10.79 -3.50 15.74
C ALA A 103 9.44 -3.94 16.33
N ASP A 104 8.74 -3.03 16.99
CA ASP A 104 7.36 -3.23 17.44
C ASP A 104 6.42 -2.99 16.24
N VAL A 105 5.98 -4.07 15.60
CA VAL A 105 5.07 -4.01 14.44
C VAL A 105 3.87 -4.92 14.67
N VAL A 106 2.68 -4.34 14.65
CA VAL A 106 1.40 -5.03 14.73
C VAL A 106 0.81 -5.14 13.33
N THR A 107 0.34 -6.31 12.94
CA THR A 107 -0.27 -6.53 11.62
C THR A 107 -1.70 -7.06 11.74
N TYR A 108 -2.60 -6.57 10.89
CA TYR A 108 -3.93 -7.12 10.72
C TYR A 108 -4.30 -7.17 9.24
N GLU A 109 -4.80 -8.31 8.77
CA GLU A 109 -5.32 -8.46 7.41
C GLU A 109 -6.82 -8.75 7.46
N PHE A 110 -7.61 -7.95 6.75
CA PHE A 110 -9.02 -8.26 6.54
C PHE A 110 -9.19 -9.47 5.61
N GLY A 111 -10.03 -10.42 6.03
CA GLY A 111 -10.31 -11.62 5.25
C GLY A 111 -11.02 -11.33 3.93
N PRO A 112 -10.86 -12.20 2.92
CA PRO A 112 -11.40 -11.98 1.57
C PRO A 112 -12.94 -11.96 1.52
N GLU A 113 -13.61 -12.52 2.51
CA GLU A 113 -15.07 -12.53 2.67
C GLU A 113 -15.67 -11.15 2.92
N LEU A 114 -14.88 -10.20 3.45
CA LEU A 114 -15.31 -8.84 3.71
C LEU A 114 -15.27 -7.96 2.47
N ASP A 115 -14.57 -8.41 1.43
CA ASP A 115 -14.48 -7.74 0.12
C ASP A 115 -14.06 -6.26 0.24
N ILE A 116 -13.14 -5.97 1.16
CA ILE A 116 -12.66 -4.61 1.42
C ILE A 116 -11.66 -4.22 0.31
N PRO A 117 -11.90 -3.13 -0.46
CA PRO A 117 -11.02 -2.72 -1.55
C PRO A 117 -9.76 -2.01 -1.04
N HIS A 118 -8.77 -1.80 -1.92
CA HIS A 118 -7.54 -1.05 -1.61
C HIS A 118 -7.81 0.34 -1.03
N ASN A 119 -8.70 1.10 -1.66
CA ASN A 119 -9.08 2.46 -1.28
C ASN A 119 -10.17 2.53 -0.19
N SER A 120 -10.11 1.63 0.79
CA SER A 120 -11.19 1.41 1.77
C SER A 120 -11.59 2.60 2.62
N VAL A 121 -10.71 3.61 2.76
CA VAL A 121 -10.98 4.87 3.49
C VAL A 121 -11.37 6.04 2.59
N ASP A 122 -11.51 5.82 1.28
CA ASP A 122 -12.01 6.84 0.36
C ASP A 122 -13.41 7.32 0.83
N PRO A 123 -13.70 8.64 0.81
CA PRO A 123 -15.00 9.16 1.20
C PRO A 123 -16.19 8.50 0.49
N ALA A 124 -16.01 8.05 -0.76
CA ALA A 124 -17.01 7.40 -1.58
C ALA A 124 -16.84 5.87 -1.66
N ALA A 125 -15.97 5.27 -0.84
CA ALA A 125 -16.00 3.83 -0.58
C ALA A 125 -17.31 3.42 0.11
N ASP A 126 -17.66 2.14 0.01
CA ASP A 126 -18.82 1.55 0.69
C ASP A 126 -18.82 1.93 2.19
N PRO A 127 -19.86 2.60 2.70
CA PRO A 127 -19.90 3.08 4.07
C PRO A 127 -19.73 1.98 5.13
N ALA A 128 -20.29 0.79 4.89
CA ALA A 128 -20.22 -0.32 5.84
C ALA A 128 -18.81 -0.91 5.89
N LYS A 129 -18.19 -1.13 4.73
CA LYS A 129 -16.80 -1.62 4.65
C LYS A 129 -15.81 -0.60 5.22
N LYS A 130 -16.02 0.68 4.93
CA LYS A 130 -15.22 1.77 5.49
C LYS A 130 -15.33 1.84 7.02
N GLN A 131 -16.54 1.67 7.57
CA GLN A 131 -16.73 1.63 9.02
C GLN A 131 -15.94 0.48 9.66
N LEU A 132 -15.96 -0.73 9.07
CA LEU A 132 -15.16 -1.86 9.56
C LEU A 132 -13.66 -1.54 9.62
N VAL A 133 -13.14 -0.80 8.63
CA VAL A 133 -11.74 -0.37 8.61
C VAL A 133 -11.44 0.65 9.71
N TYR A 134 -12.31 1.64 9.89
CA TYR A 134 -12.16 2.62 10.98
C TYR A 134 -12.24 1.96 12.36
N ASP A 135 -13.22 1.10 12.59
CA ASP A 135 -13.39 0.40 13.87
C ASP A 135 -12.14 -0.39 14.24
N ARG A 136 -11.61 -1.18 13.29
CA ARG A 136 -10.39 -1.96 13.50
C ARG A 136 -9.17 -1.06 13.72
N MET A 137 -9.08 0.06 13.01
CA MET A 137 -7.96 1.00 13.16
C MET A 137 -7.97 1.65 14.54
N LEU A 138 -9.13 2.10 15.02
CA LEU A 138 -9.30 2.70 16.35
C LEU A 138 -9.03 1.67 17.45
N GLU A 139 -9.56 0.45 17.32
CA GLU A 139 -9.29 -0.66 18.24
C GLU A 139 -7.78 -0.90 18.40
N LEU A 140 -7.03 -0.94 17.30
CA LEU A 140 -5.57 -1.15 17.31
C LEU A 140 -4.79 0.06 17.86
N LEU A 141 -5.37 1.26 17.80
CA LEU A 141 -4.81 2.46 18.42
C LEU A 141 -5.13 2.56 19.92
N GLY A 142 -6.07 1.75 20.42
CA GLY A 142 -6.55 1.80 21.81
C GLY A 142 -7.60 2.89 22.05
N GLU A 143 -8.33 3.30 21.00
CA GLU A 143 -9.43 4.27 21.04
C GLU A 143 -10.82 3.60 21.02
#